data_AF-A0A945L928-F1
#
_entry.id   AF-A0A945L928-F1
#
_cell.length_a   1.000
_cell.length_b   1.000
_cell.length_c   1.000
_cell.angle_alpha   90.00
_cell.angle_beta   90.00
_cell.angle_gamma   90.00
#
_symmetry.space_group_name_H-M   'P 1'
#
loop_
_entity.id
_entity.type
_entity.pdbx_description
1 polymer ?
#
loop_
_entity_poly.entity_id
_entity_poly.type
_entity_poly.pdbx_seq_one_letter_code
_entity_poly.pdbx_strand_id
1 'polypeptide(L)'
;RTFTYRIGGFYSEAGQVDASGEIDDTEFEDIFGLKDFLLSDHRKIAYNFAKKFFEYANGYTPSLRQRLDLYDRIPTDAIDCRMKDLITNVLIYSFTQEYK
;
A
#
# COMPACT_ATOMS: atom_id res chain seq x y z
N ARG A 1 -16.40 -4.81 11.73
CA ARG A 1 -16.36 -4.94 13.21
C ARG A 1 -14.95 -5.36 13.59
N THR A 2 -14.22 -4.51 14.31
CA THR A 2 -12.84 -4.81 14.69
C THR A 2 -12.76 -4.89 16.20
N PHE A 3 -12.27 -6.02 16.70
CA PHE A 3 -12.22 -6.35 18.12
C PHE A 3 -10.90 -5.85 18.73
N THR A 4 -10.97 -5.16 19.87
CA THR A 4 -9.77 -4.72 20.60
C THR A 4 -9.69 -5.48 21.92
N TYR A 5 -8.64 -6.29 22.08
CA TYR A 5 -8.44 -7.13 23.26
C TYR A 5 -7.72 -6.36 24.38
N ARG A 6 -8.21 -6.47 25.64
CA ARG A 6 -7.50 -6.00 26.85
C ARG A 6 -7.48 -7.10 27.92
N ILE A 7 -6.34 -7.23 28.58
CA ILE A 7 -6.10 -8.17 29.70
C ILE A 7 -6.95 -7.71 30.89
N GLY A 8 -8.12 -8.32 31.10
CA GLY A 8 -9.04 -7.95 32.18
C GLY A 8 -10.51 -8.37 32.00
N GLY A 9 -10.91 -8.85 30.81
CA GLY A 9 -12.24 -9.48 30.62
C GLY A 9 -13.43 -8.53 30.39
N PHE A 10 -13.21 -7.22 30.37
CA PHE A 10 -14.23 -6.25 29.94
C PHE A 10 -14.06 -5.96 28.45
N TYR A 11 -14.96 -6.48 27.62
CA TYR A 11 -15.09 -6.02 26.24
C TYR A 11 -16.00 -4.78 26.25
N SER A 12 -15.54 -3.67 25.68
CA SER A 12 -16.43 -2.58 25.29
C SER A 12 -16.71 -2.73 23.81
N GLU A 13 -17.97 -2.65 23.40
CA GLU A 13 -18.26 -2.40 21.98
C GLU A 13 -17.61 -1.07 21.62
N ALA A 14 -16.55 -1.12 20.81
CA ALA A 14 -15.95 0.08 20.27
C ALA A 14 -17.02 0.81 19.45
N GLY A 15 -17.08 2.14 19.61
CA GLY A 15 -18.05 2.98 18.91
C GLY A 15 -17.98 2.83 17.39
N GLN A 16 -18.99 3.37 16.71
CA GLN A 16 -18.98 3.46 15.25
C GLN A 16 -17.70 4.18 14.79
N VAL A 17 -16.93 3.52 13.92
CA VAL A 17 -15.73 4.12 13.34
C VAL A 17 -16.17 5.20 12.38
N ASP A 18 -15.78 6.43 12.66
CA ASP A 18 -15.83 7.51 11.68
C ASP A 18 -14.82 7.19 10.58
N ALA A 19 -15.33 6.93 9.38
CA ALA A 19 -14.54 6.57 8.20
C ALA A 19 -14.42 7.74 7.22
N SER A 20 -14.78 8.95 7.65
CA SER A 20 -14.53 10.17 6.91
C SER A 20 -13.07 10.64 7.09
N GLY A 21 -12.60 11.47 6.18
CA GLY A 21 -11.26 12.04 6.26
C GLY A 21 -10.88 12.84 5.02
N GLU A 22 -9.60 13.17 4.91
CA GLU A 22 -9.06 14.01 3.85
C GLU A 22 -7.68 13.50 3.41
N ILE A 23 -7.42 13.44 2.11
CA ILE A 23 -6.11 13.14 1.52
C ILE A 23 -5.87 14.12 0.36
N ASP A 24 -4.69 14.77 0.34
CA ASP A 24 -4.29 15.72 -0.73
C ASP A 24 -5.41 16.73 -1.06
N ASP A 25 -5.93 17.42 -0.03
CA ASP A 25 -7.05 18.40 -0.12
C ASP A 25 -8.37 17.81 -0.65
N THR A 26 -8.51 16.49 -0.69
CA THR A 26 -9.74 15.79 -1.11
C THR A 26 -10.40 15.11 0.08
N GLU A 27 -11.57 15.60 0.47
CA GLU A 27 -12.39 15.02 1.52
C GLU A 27 -13.15 13.76 1.03
N PHE A 28 -13.37 12.81 1.93
CA PHE A 28 -14.28 11.68 1.74
C PHE A 28 -15.14 11.48 2.98
N GLU A 29 -16.42 11.20 2.77
CA GLU A 29 -17.40 11.09 3.87
C GLU A 29 -17.43 9.70 4.50
N ASP A 30 -16.96 8.68 3.79
CA ASP A 30 -17.02 7.29 4.24
C ASP A 30 -15.97 6.37 3.61
N ILE A 31 -16.07 5.08 3.95
CA ILE A 31 -15.16 4.03 3.46
C ILE A 31 -15.27 3.78 1.96
N PHE A 32 -16.38 4.11 1.31
CA PHE A 32 -16.51 3.98 -0.14
C PHE A 32 -15.78 5.14 -0.83
N GLY A 33 -15.94 6.36 -0.33
CA GLY A 33 -15.19 7.52 -0.80
C GLY A 33 -13.66 7.32 -0.70
N LEU A 34 -13.18 6.75 0.41
CA LEU A 34 -11.77 6.38 0.54
C LEU A 34 -11.34 5.36 -0.53
N LYS A 35 -12.14 4.30 -0.78
CA LYS A 35 -11.79 3.29 -1.78
C LYS A 35 -11.75 3.88 -3.19
N ASP A 36 -12.69 4.73 -3.54
CA ASP A 36 -12.74 5.39 -4.85
C ASP A 36 -11.54 6.32 -5.03
N PHE A 37 -11.19 7.08 -3.98
CA PHE A 37 -9.97 7.89 -3.99
C PHE A 37 -8.72 7.03 -4.22
N LEU A 38 -8.57 5.93 -3.47
CA LEU A 38 -7.42 5.02 -3.62
C LEU A 38 -7.38 4.35 -5.00
N LEU A 39 -8.53 4.10 -5.63
CA LEU A 39 -8.60 3.55 -6.98
C LEU A 39 -8.27 4.60 -8.06
N SER A 40 -8.60 5.87 -7.84
CA SER A 40 -8.39 6.95 -8.81
C SER A 40 -6.91 7.19 -9.15
N ASP A 41 -6.00 6.93 -8.20
CA ASP A 41 -4.55 6.98 -8.39
C ASP A 41 -3.87 5.72 -7.82
N HIS A 42 -4.35 4.55 -8.26
CA HIS A 42 -3.81 3.26 -7.82
C HIS A 42 -2.31 3.13 -8.07
N ARG A 43 -1.78 3.77 -9.13
CA ARG A 43 -0.37 3.72 -9.50
C ARG A 43 0.52 4.43 -8.49
N LYS A 44 0.13 5.61 -8.00
CA LYS A 44 0.89 6.33 -6.95
C LYS A 44 0.95 5.51 -5.67
N ILE A 45 -0.16 4.88 -5.28
CA ILE A 45 -0.23 4.04 -4.08
C ILE A 45 0.63 2.78 -4.25
N ALA A 46 0.48 2.08 -5.38
CA ALA A 46 1.26 0.90 -5.71
C ALA A 46 2.76 1.21 -5.72
N TYR A 47 3.16 2.36 -6.25
CA TYR A 47 4.56 2.80 -6.28
C TYR A 47 5.10 3.09 -4.89
N ASN A 48 4.36 3.83 -4.07
CA ASN A 48 4.76 4.13 -2.70
C ASN A 48 4.90 2.83 -1.89
N PHE A 49 3.97 1.89 -2.06
CA PHE A 49 4.06 0.57 -1.45
C PHE A 49 5.30 -0.20 -1.95
N ALA A 50 5.48 -0.36 -3.27
CA ALA A 50 6.58 -1.11 -3.85
C ALA A 50 7.94 -0.55 -3.42
N LYS A 51 8.09 0.78 -3.40
CA LYS A 51 9.28 1.47 -2.91
C LYS A 51 9.55 1.17 -1.44
N LYS A 52 8.53 1.28 -0.56
CA LYS A 52 8.69 1.00 0.88
C LYS A 52 8.96 -0.47 1.16
N PHE A 53 8.31 -1.35 0.42
CA PHE A 53 8.55 -2.78 0.54
C PHE A 53 9.94 -3.17 0.04
N PHE A 54 10.44 -2.55 -1.04
CA PHE A 54 11.83 -2.69 -1.47
C PHE A 54 12.80 -2.26 -0.36
N GLU A 55 12.60 -1.08 0.25
CA GLU A 55 13.42 -0.60 1.37
C GLU A 55 13.46 -1.63 2.51
N TYR A 56 12.30 -2.16 2.89
CA TYR A 56 12.18 -3.17 3.94
C TYR A 56 12.88 -4.49 3.60
N ALA A 57 12.67 -5.00 2.38
CA ALA A 57 13.18 -6.30 1.97
C ALA A 57 14.71 -6.31 1.75
N ASN A 58 15.30 -5.18 1.39
CA ASN A 58 16.71 -5.10 1.02
C ASN A 58 17.57 -4.39 2.08
N GLY A 59 16.97 -3.67 3.03
CA GLY A 59 17.68 -2.94 4.07
C GLY A 59 18.36 -1.64 3.59
N TYR A 60 18.06 -1.16 2.38
CA TYR A 60 18.61 0.10 1.85
C TYR A 60 17.59 0.85 0.99
N THR A 61 17.82 2.16 0.79
CA THR A 61 16.94 3.00 -0.03
C THR A 61 17.18 2.80 -1.52
N PRO A 62 16.13 2.65 -2.36
CA PRO A 62 16.32 2.42 -3.77
C PRO A 62 16.92 3.66 -4.44
N SER A 63 17.93 3.42 -5.28
CA SER A 63 18.52 4.41 -6.19
C SER A 63 17.49 4.93 -7.19
N LEU A 64 17.82 6.03 -7.88
CA LEU A 64 16.95 6.58 -8.92
C LEU A 64 16.59 5.55 -9.99
N ARG A 65 17.57 4.76 -10.46
CA ARG A 65 17.34 3.70 -11.44
C ARG A 65 16.38 2.64 -10.92
N GLN A 66 16.57 2.18 -9.68
CA GLN A 66 15.68 1.20 -9.07
C GLN A 66 14.25 1.75 -8.90
N ARG A 67 14.11 3.03 -8.58
CA ARG A 67 12.78 3.67 -8.50
C ARG A 67 12.06 3.69 -9.84
N LEU A 68 12.76 4.00 -10.93
CA LEU A 68 12.20 3.96 -12.28
C LEU A 68 11.81 2.52 -12.65
N ASP A 69 12.70 1.55 -12.44
CA ASP A 69 12.41 0.14 -12.71
C ASP A 69 11.21 -0.38 -11.90
N LEU A 70 11.06 0.03 -10.63
CA LEU A 70 9.92 -0.33 -9.79
C LEU A 70 8.62 0.32 -10.29
N TYR A 71 8.67 1.58 -10.72
CA TYR A 71 7.51 2.29 -11.25
C TYR A 71 7.01 1.70 -12.58
N ASP A 72 7.94 1.34 -13.47
CA ASP A 72 7.64 0.76 -14.78
C ASP A 72 7.00 -0.63 -14.69
N ARG A 73 7.19 -1.34 -13.57
CA ARG A 73 6.59 -2.65 -13.30
C ARG A 73 5.16 -2.58 -12.78
N ILE A 74 4.63 -1.39 -12.48
CA ILE A 74 3.27 -1.23 -11.97
C ILE A 74 2.28 -1.22 -13.14
N PRO A 75 1.26 -2.09 -13.13
CA PRO A 75 0.26 -2.13 -14.18
C PRO A 75 -0.48 -0.80 -14.33
N THR A 76 -0.81 -0.45 -15.58
CA THR A 76 -1.64 0.72 -15.89
C THR A 76 -3.09 0.53 -15.49
N ASP A 77 -3.59 -0.71 -15.49
CA ASP A 77 -4.94 -1.06 -15.06
C ASP A 77 -4.94 -1.45 -13.57
N ALA A 78 -5.90 -0.93 -12.81
CA ALA A 78 -6.06 -1.23 -11.40
C ALA A 78 -6.44 -2.69 -11.14
N ILE A 79 -7.17 -3.33 -12.07
CA ILE A 79 -7.60 -4.73 -11.95
C ILE A 79 -6.38 -5.67 -11.93
N ASP A 80 -5.33 -5.32 -12.68
CA ASP A 80 -4.09 -6.08 -12.76
C ASP A 80 -3.11 -5.75 -11.61
N CYS A 81 -3.40 -4.72 -10.81
CA CYS A 81 -2.50 -4.20 -9.78
C CYS A 81 -2.74 -4.82 -8.40
N ARG A 82 -2.78 -6.16 -8.32
CA ARG A 82 -3.02 -6.84 -7.04
C ARG A 82 -1.79 -6.80 -6.14
N MET A 83 -2.03 -6.68 -4.82
CA MET A 83 -0.97 -6.61 -3.81
C MET A 83 0.02 -7.79 -3.86
N LYS A 84 -0.49 -9.02 -4.08
CA LYS A 84 0.36 -10.21 -4.22
C LYS A 84 1.38 -10.03 -5.34
N ASP A 85 0.94 -9.53 -6.50
CA ASP A 85 1.78 -9.40 -7.67
C ASP A 85 2.79 -8.27 -7.49
N LEU A 86 2.41 -7.16 -6.84
CA LEU A 86 3.36 -6.10 -6.45
C LEU A 86 4.47 -6.64 -5.55
N ILE A 87 4.12 -7.39 -4.49
CA ILE A 87 5.09 -8.02 -3.58
C ILE A 87 6.02 -8.97 -4.34
N THR A 88 5.45 -9.88 -5.14
CA THR A 88 6.23 -10.85 -5.93
C THR A 88 7.18 -10.15 -6.90
N ASN A 89 6.73 -9.11 -7.61
CA ASN A 89 7.55 -8.35 -8.54
C ASN A 89 8.73 -7.64 -7.84
N VAL A 90 8.50 -7.03 -6.68
CA VAL A 90 9.56 -6.39 -5.89
C VAL A 90 10.61 -7.42 -5.46
N LEU A 91 10.18 -8.57 -4.93
CA LEU A 91 11.11 -9.61 -4.48
C LEU A 91 11.93 -10.19 -5.63
N ILE A 92 11.29 -10.54 -6.76
CA ILE A 92 12.00 -11.02 -7.95
C ILE A 92 13.03 -9.99 -8.40
N TYR A 93 12.63 -8.71 -8.48
CA TYR A 93 13.54 -7.64 -8.86
C TYR A 93 14.74 -7.55 -7.91
N SER A 94 14.51 -7.55 -6.60
CA SER A 94 15.55 -7.53 -5.57
C SER A 94 16.55 -8.68 -5.71
N PHE A 95 16.07 -9.92 -5.84
CA PHE A 95 16.95 -11.07 -6.05
C PHE A 95 17.75 -10.96 -7.36
N THR A 96 17.17 -10.42 -8.44
CA THR A 96 17.91 -10.27 -9.71
C THR A 96 19.00 -9.19 -9.68
N GLN A 97 18.94 -8.23 -8.74
CA GLN A 97 19.99 -7.21 -8.56
C GLN A 97 21.18 -7.75 -7.76
N GLU A 98 21.02 -8.78 -6.93
CA GLU A 98 22.13 -9.43 -6.20
C GLU A 98 23.06 -10.25 -7.11
N TYR A 99 22.61 -10.58 -8.33
CA TYR A 99 23.39 -11.33 -9.33
C TYR A 99 24.07 -10.44 -10.40
N LYS A 100 24.17 -9.12 -10.16
CA LYS A 100 24.95 -8.18 -10.98
C LYS A 100 26.01 -7.48 -10.15
#